data_AF-A0A2V1CY19-F1
#
_entry.id   AF-A0A2V1CY19-F1
#
_cell.length_a   1.000
_cell.length_b   1.000
_cell.length_c   1.000
_cell.angle_alpha   90.00
_cell.angle_beta   90.00
_cell.angle_gamma   90.00
#
_symmetry.space_group_name_H-M   'P 1'
#
loop_
_entity.id
_entity.type
_entity.pdbx_description
1 polymer ?
#
loop_
_entity_poly.entity_id
_entity_poly.type
_entity_poly.pdbx_seq_one_letter_code
_entity_poly.pdbx_strand_id
1 'polypeptide(L)'
;MAPIDDALAFLNTFEPGEHPSYSEIARKYGVERRTLARRHQGKNKSREAATEDQYRLSPQQEKSLVKYIQLLTERRLPPTRSTIKNYASCVSESDVSETWVTRFLNRHREELKSIWTSAMDRCRHRADSVYKYELYFELLMEKIHEYSIEPDNMYNMDVK
;
A
#
# COMPACT_ATOMS: atom_id res chain seq x y z
N MET A 1 -17.23 -17.68 -18.34
CA MET A 1 -16.68 -18.40 -17.18
C MET A 1 -15.89 -19.59 -17.69
N ALA A 2 -14.92 -20.12 -16.95
CA ALA A 2 -14.18 -21.29 -17.41
C ALA A 2 -15.10 -22.52 -17.40
N PRO A 3 -15.02 -23.45 -18.37
CA PRO A 3 -15.90 -24.63 -18.45
C PRO A 3 -15.92 -25.48 -17.18
N ILE A 4 -14.83 -25.42 -16.41
CA ILE A 4 -14.69 -26.11 -15.13
C ILE A 4 -15.50 -25.48 -14.00
N ASP A 5 -15.71 -24.16 -14.01
CA ASP A 5 -16.47 -23.46 -12.98
C ASP A 5 -17.98 -23.70 -13.17
N ASP A 6 -18.43 -23.74 -14.42
CA ASP A 6 -19.81 -24.11 -14.78
C ASP A 6 -20.13 -25.57 -14.40
N ALA A 7 -19.16 -26.48 -14.61
CA ALA A 7 -19.27 -27.87 -14.20
C ALA A 7 -19.32 -28.04 -12.66
N LEU A 8 -18.60 -27.21 -11.91
CA LEU A 8 -18.64 -27.20 -10.45
C LEU A 8 -19.95 -26.61 -9.92
N ALA A 9 -20.45 -25.54 -10.52
CA ALA A 9 -21.74 -24.95 -10.17
C ALA A 9 -22.88 -25.97 -10.36
N PHE A 10 -22.86 -26.72 -11.47
CA PHE A 10 -23.81 -27.79 -11.72
C PHE A 10 -23.66 -28.99 -10.77
N LEU A 11 -22.44 -29.31 -10.31
CA LEU A 11 -22.22 -30.35 -9.29
C LEU A 11 -22.80 -29.96 -7.93
N ASN A 12 -22.68 -28.69 -7.57
CA ASN A 12 -23.13 -28.14 -6.28
C ASN A 12 -24.66 -27.99 -6.16
N THR A 13 -25.44 -28.20 -7.24
CA THR A 13 -26.91 -28.18 -7.16
C THR A 13 -27.50 -29.46 -6.58
N PHE A 14 -26.70 -30.53 -6.44
CA PHE A 14 -27.13 -31.83 -5.93
C PHE A 14 -26.81 -31.95 -4.44
N GLU A 15 -27.68 -32.62 -3.67
CA GLU A 15 -27.42 -32.90 -2.26
C GLU A 15 -26.26 -33.89 -2.06
N PRO A 16 -25.57 -33.85 -0.89
CA PRO A 16 -24.48 -34.75 -0.58
C PRO A 16 -24.92 -36.22 -0.65
N GLY A 17 -24.58 -36.92 -1.74
CA GLY A 17 -24.91 -38.33 -1.96
C GLY A 17 -25.72 -38.63 -3.22
N GLU A 18 -26.32 -37.62 -3.86
CA GLU A 18 -27.09 -37.77 -5.11
C GLU A 18 -26.34 -37.24 -6.35
N HIS A 19 -25.02 -37.03 -6.22
CA HIS A 19 -24.25 -36.48 -7.33
C HIS A 19 -24.18 -37.46 -8.51
N PRO A 20 -24.50 -37.02 -9.74
CA PRO A 20 -24.23 -37.78 -10.95
C PRO A 20 -22.74 -38.13 -11.05
N SER A 21 -22.41 -39.17 -11.80
CA SER A 21 -21.01 -39.57 -11.96
C SER A 21 -20.18 -38.41 -12.50
N TYR A 22 -19.02 -38.12 -11.87
CA TYR A 22 -18.09 -37.09 -12.34
C TYR A 22 -17.75 -37.25 -13.84
N SER A 23 -17.82 -38.47 -14.38
CA SER A 23 -17.56 -38.77 -15.80
C SER A 23 -18.64 -38.25 -16.74
N GLU A 24 -19.89 -38.18 -16.31
CA GLU A 24 -21.01 -37.67 -17.11
C GLU A 24 -20.96 -36.14 -17.18
N ILE A 25 -20.71 -35.51 -16.03
CA ILE A 25 -20.59 -34.06 -15.91
C ILE A 25 -19.34 -33.58 -16.66
N ALA A 26 -18.21 -34.25 -16.50
CA ALA A 26 -16.99 -33.98 -17.25
C ALA A 26 -17.22 -34.01 -18.78
N ARG A 27 -18.00 -34.98 -19.28
CA ARG A 27 -18.32 -35.10 -20.71
C ARG A 27 -19.26 -33.98 -21.19
N LYS A 28 -20.27 -33.64 -20.39
CA LYS A 28 -21.24 -32.58 -20.69
C LYS A 28 -20.56 -31.22 -20.84
N TYR A 29 -19.57 -30.94 -20.00
CA TYR A 29 -18.86 -29.65 -19.97
C TYR A 29 -17.48 -29.66 -20.65
N GLY A 30 -17.07 -30.79 -21.25
CA GLY A 30 -15.79 -30.92 -21.95
C GLY A 30 -14.55 -30.76 -21.04
N VAL A 31 -14.64 -31.17 -19.78
CA VAL A 31 -13.58 -31.00 -18.77
C VAL A 31 -12.96 -32.34 -18.39
N GLU A 32 -11.70 -32.37 -18.00
CA GLU A 32 -11.08 -33.61 -17.51
C GLU A 32 -11.69 -34.05 -16.17
N ARG A 33 -12.24 -35.28 -16.14
CA ARG A 33 -12.90 -35.88 -14.97
C ARG A 33 -12.05 -35.84 -13.70
N ARG A 34 -10.74 -36.09 -13.80
CA ARG A 34 -9.82 -36.10 -12.66
C ARG A 34 -9.65 -34.70 -12.06
N THR A 35 -9.59 -33.68 -12.91
CA THR A 35 -9.46 -32.29 -12.51
C THR A 35 -10.76 -31.77 -11.88
N LEU A 36 -11.92 -32.13 -12.44
CA LEU A 36 -13.23 -31.82 -11.85
C LEU A 36 -13.41 -32.43 -10.45
N ALA A 37 -13.13 -33.74 -10.30
CA ALA A 37 -13.26 -34.43 -9.02
C ALA A 37 -12.31 -33.86 -7.95
N ARG A 38 -11.07 -33.52 -8.32
CA ARG A 38 -10.10 -32.93 -7.39
C ARG A 38 -10.50 -31.52 -6.95
N ARG A 39 -11.03 -30.68 -7.84
CA ARG A 39 -11.56 -29.36 -7.47
C ARG A 39 -12.78 -29.46 -6.56
N HIS A 40 -13.76 -30.31 -6.90
CA HIS A 40 -14.96 -30.49 -6.10
C HIS A 40 -14.66 -31.01 -4.68
N GLN A 41 -13.67 -31.91 -4.54
CA GLN A 41 -13.21 -32.42 -3.24
C GLN A 41 -12.28 -31.45 -2.48
N GLY A 42 -12.06 -30.23 -2.98
CA GLY A 42 -11.16 -29.25 -2.36
C GLY A 42 -9.67 -29.63 -2.38
N LYS A 43 -9.29 -30.71 -3.10
CA LYS A 43 -7.90 -31.17 -3.21
C LYS A 43 -7.05 -30.28 -4.12
N ASN A 44 -7.69 -29.49 -4.98
CA ASN A 44 -7.03 -28.53 -5.85
C ASN A 44 -7.77 -27.20 -5.73
N LYS A 45 -7.06 -26.15 -5.32
CA LYS A 45 -7.64 -24.79 -5.27
C LYS A 45 -7.76 -24.23 -6.68
N SER A 46 -8.70 -23.30 -6.90
CA SER A 46 -8.72 -22.56 -8.16
C SER A 46 -7.42 -21.77 -8.31
N ARG A 47 -7.07 -21.37 -9.53
CA ARG A 47 -5.90 -20.52 -9.76
C ARG A 47 -6.05 -19.18 -9.04
N GLU A 48 -7.26 -18.62 -8.99
CA GLU A 48 -7.51 -17.38 -8.24
C GLU A 48 -7.28 -17.58 -6.74
N ALA A 49 -7.86 -18.62 -6.14
CA ALA A 49 -7.71 -18.90 -4.71
C ALA A 49 -6.25 -19.21 -4.32
N ALA A 50 -5.51 -19.94 -5.17
CA ALA A 50 -4.08 -20.17 -4.96
C ALA A 50 -3.24 -18.90 -5.11
N THR A 51 -3.68 -17.94 -5.93
CA THR A 51 -3.03 -16.63 -6.07
C THR A 51 -3.33 -15.76 -4.86
N GLU A 52 -4.56 -15.79 -4.33
CA GLU A 52 -4.95 -15.09 -3.11
C GLU A 52 -4.15 -15.54 -1.89
N ASP A 53 -3.96 -16.86 -1.72
CA ASP A 53 -3.15 -17.44 -0.64
C ASP A 53 -1.65 -17.09 -0.72
N GLN A 54 -1.14 -16.70 -1.91
CA GLN A 54 0.26 -16.35 -2.09
C GLN A 54 0.58 -14.90 -1.72
N TYR A 55 -0.43 -14.06 -1.51
CA TYR A 55 -0.19 -12.68 -1.11
C TYR A 55 0.20 -12.61 0.37
N ARG A 56 1.25 -11.83 0.67
CA ARG A 56 1.68 -11.58 2.05
C ARG A 56 0.65 -10.80 2.88
N LEU A 57 -0.20 -10.03 2.22
CA LEU A 57 -1.32 -9.33 2.83
C LEU A 57 -2.59 -9.85 2.18
N SER A 58 -3.63 -10.05 2.98
CA SER A 58 -4.96 -10.35 2.45
C SER A 58 -5.50 -9.15 1.64
N PRO A 59 -6.43 -9.37 0.70
CA PRO A 59 -7.06 -8.28 -0.04
C PRO A 59 -7.65 -7.18 0.87
N GLN A 60 -8.19 -7.55 2.02
CA GLN A 60 -8.76 -6.63 3.01
C GLN A 60 -7.67 -5.81 3.72
N GLN A 61 -6.55 -6.44 4.07
CA GLN A 61 -5.39 -5.75 4.65
C GLN A 61 -4.77 -4.77 3.64
N GLU A 62 -4.61 -5.21 2.39
CA GLU A 62 -4.07 -4.38 1.32
C GLU A 62 -4.95 -3.15 1.06
N LYS A 63 -6.28 -3.33 1.02
CA LYS A 63 -7.24 -2.22 0.88
C LYS A 63 -7.20 -1.25 2.06
N SER A 64 -6.99 -1.75 3.28
CA SER A 64 -6.84 -0.91 4.47
C SER A 64 -5.56 -0.08 4.42
N LEU A 65 -4.46 -0.67 3.93
CA LEU A 65 -3.20 0.03 3.73
C LEU A 65 -3.33 1.14 2.69
N VAL A 66 -4.02 0.89 1.57
CA VAL A 66 -4.29 1.92 0.54
C VAL A 66 -5.05 3.11 1.13
N LYS A 67 -6.14 2.85 1.88
CA LYS A 67 -6.90 3.91 2.56
C LYS A 67 -6.04 4.71 3.54
N TYR A 68 -5.17 4.03 4.28
CA TYR A 68 -4.27 4.68 5.22
C TYR A 68 -3.25 5.58 4.51
N ILE A 69 -2.70 5.13 3.38
CA ILE A 69 -1.81 5.94 2.55
C ILE A 69 -2.55 7.18 2.02
N GLN A 70 -3.78 7.03 1.53
CA GLN A 70 -4.59 8.16 1.07
C GLN A 70 -4.82 9.20 2.19
N LEU A 71 -5.18 8.74 3.40
CA LEU A 71 -5.34 9.62 4.57
C LEU A 71 -4.05 10.39 4.89
N LEU A 72 -2.89 9.73 4.83
CA LEU A 72 -1.59 10.38 5.04
C LEU A 72 -1.29 11.42 3.95
N THR A 73 -1.60 11.10 2.69
CA THR A 73 -1.45 12.03 1.56
C THR A 73 -2.35 13.25 1.71
N GLU A 74 -3.60 13.08 2.13
CA GLU A 74 -4.53 14.18 2.43
C GLU A 74 -3.99 15.11 3.52
N ARG A 75 -3.31 14.54 4.52
CA ARG A 75 -2.62 15.28 5.60
C ARG A 75 -1.29 15.89 5.19
N ARG A 76 -0.95 15.90 3.90
CA ARG A 76 0.33 16.40 3.36
C ARG A 76 1.56 15.63 3.88
N LEU A 77 1.38 14.37 4.26
CA LEU A 77 2.43 13.48 4.75
C LEU A 77 2.52 12.21 3.89
N PRO A 78 2.74 12.30 2.56
CA PRO A 78 2.80 11.12 1.72
C PRO A 78 3.93 10.18 2.19
N PRO A 79 3.64 8.89 2.45
CA PRO A 79 4.61 7.97 2.98
C PRO A 79 5.68 7.63 1.94
N THR A 80 6.91 7.40 2.41
CA THR A 80 7.99 6.92 1.54
C THR A 80 7.83 5.43 1.25
N ARG A 81 8.55 4.92 0.23
CA ARG A 81 8.61 3.48 -0.05
C ARG A 81 9.04 2.65 1.16
N SER A 82 10.04 3.13 1.92
CA SER A 82 10.50 2.49 3.16
C SER A 82 9.41 2.48 4.22
N THR A 83 8.65 3.57 4.36
CA THR A 83 7.51 3.64 5.26
C THR A 83 6.41 2.64 4.88
N ILE A 84 6.08 2.52 3.60
CA ILE A 84 5.10 1.53 3.09
C ILE A 84 5.58 0.11 3.36
N LYS A 85 6.88 -0.16 3.14
CA LYS A 85 7.52 -1.44 3.48
C LYS A 85 7.30 -1.77 4.96
N ASN A 86 7.59 -0.83 5.86
CA ASN A 86 7.44 -1.02 7.30
C ASN A 86 5.99 -1.30 7.69
N TYR A 87 5.02 -0.55 7.14
CA TYR A 87 3.60 -0.81 7.41
C TYR A 87 3.18 -2.21 6.97
N ALA A 88 3.58 -2.62 5.77
CA ALA A 88 3.28 -3.95 5.28
C ALA A 88 3.98 -5.06 6.09
N SER A 89 5.22 -4.83 6.53
CA SER A 89 5.92 -5.76 7.42
C SER A 89 5.22 -5.90 8.77
N CYS A 90 4.72 -4.80 9.34
CA CYS A 90 3.95 -4.82 10.59
C CYS A 90 2.64 -5.60 10.43
N VAL A 91 1.89 -5.38 9.35
CA VAL A 91 0.59 -6.04 9.10
C VAL A 91 0.74 -7.52 8.78
N SER A 92 1.84 -7.91 8.12
CA SER A 92 2.11 -9.30 7.75
C SER A 92 2.98 -10.06 8.75
N GLU A 93 3.29 -9.46 9.89
CA GLU A 93 4.15 -10.01 10.97
C GLU A 93 5.49 -10.58 10.46
N SER A 94 5.96 -10.11 9.30
CA SER A 94 7.15 -10.63 8.60
C SER A 94 7.75 -9.57 7.69
N ASP A 95 9.08 -9.58 7.49
CA ASP A 95 9.69 -8.56 6.64
C ASP A 95 9.32 -8.75 5.16
N VAL A 96 8.64 -7.75 4.57
CA VAL A 96 8.33 -7.73 3.14
C VAL A 96 9.53 -7.24 2.34
N SER A 97 9.65 -7.57 1.05
CA SER A 97 10.77 -7.09 0.23
C SER A 97 10.46 -5.74 -0.44
N GLU A 98 11.49 -5.01 -0.90
CA GLU A 98 11.30 -3.83 -1.76
C GLU A 98 10.55 -4.16 -3.06
N THR A 99 10.75 -5.37 -3.58
CA THR A 99 10.00 -5.88 -4.74
C THR A 99 8.51 -5.98 -4.45
N TRP A 100 8.12 -6.34 -3.22
CA TRP A 100 6.72 -6.34 -2.81
C TRP A 100 6.13 -4.92 -2.89
N VAL A 101 6.84 -3.90 -2.39
CA VAL A 101 6.41 -2.50 -2.46
C VAL A 101 6.21 -2.06 -3.91
N THR A 102 7.13 -2.42 -4.80
CA THR A 102 6.99 -2.13 -6.24
C THR A 102 5.75 -2.79 -6.84
N ARG A 103 5.49 -4.07 -6.51
CA ARG A 103 4.29 -4.78 -6.99
C ARG A 103 3.01 -4.18 -6.43
N PHE A 104 2.98 -3.83 -5.15
CA PHE A 104 1.87 -3.16 -4.48
C PHE A 104 1.52 -1.84 -5.17
N LEU A 105 2.52 -0.97 -5.39
CA LEU A 105 2.31 0.31 -6.09
C LEU A 105 1.83 0.12 -7.53
N ASN A 106 2.34 -0.89 -8.24
CA ASN A 106 1.88 -1.20 -9.60
C ASN A 106 0.44 -1.70 -9.63
N ARG A 107 0.02 -2.51 -8.65
CA ARG A 107 -1.38 -2.98 -8.52
C ARG A 107 -2.33 -1.82 -8.27
N HIS A 108 -1.94 -0.86 -7.43
CA HIS A 108 -2.77 0.28 -7.01
C HIS A 108 -2.43 1.58 -7.74
N ARG A 109 -1.88 1.51 -8.96
CA ARG A 109 -1.40 2.69 -9.70
C ARG A 109 -2.49 3.73 -10.00
N GLU A 110 -3.74 3.30 -10.09
CA GLU A 110 -4.88 4.18 -10.35
C GLU A 110 -5.32 4.92 -9.08
N GLU A 111 -5.14 4.30 -7.91
CA GLU A 111 -5.50 4.85 -6.60
C GLU A 111 -4.34 5.63 -5.95
N LEU A 112 -3.09 5.24 -6.23
CA LEU A 112 -1.88 5.76 -5.62
C LEU A 112 -0.90 6.23 -6.71
N LYS A 113 -0.68 7.55 -6.79
CA LYS A 113 0.32 8.14 -7.67
C LYS A 113 1.63 8.33 -6.92
N SER A 114 2.69 7.69 -7.39
CA SER A 114 4.05 7.98 -6.92
C SER A 114 4.58 9.25 -7.57
N ILE A 115 5.18 10.12 -6.77
CA ILE A 115 5.83 11.36 -7.21
C ILE A 115 7.24 11.35 -6.66
N TRP A 116 8.20 11.76 -7.49
CA TRP A 116 9.55 12.06 -7.03
C TRP A 116 9.57 13.46 -6.45
N THR A 117 9.92 13.57 -5.18
CA THR A 117 10.18 14.86 -4.53
C THR A 117 11.69 15.04 -4.42
N SER A 118 12.16 16.27 -4.63
CA SER A 118 13.54 16.61 -4.28
C SER A 118 13.69 16.52 -2.77
N ALA A 119 14.76 15.88 -2.31
CA ALA A 119 15.13 15.93 -0.91
C ALA A 119 15.32 17.39 -0.49
N MET A 120 15.00 17.70 0.77
CA MET A 120 15.44 18.96 1.35
C MET A 120 16.95 19.10 1.15
N ASP A 121 17.37 20.31 0.76
CA ASP A 121 18.78 20.60 0.60
C ASP A 121 19.53 20.24 1.90
N ARG A 122 20.58 19.42 1.77
CA ARG A 122 21.30 18.87 2.92
C ARG A 122 21.91 19.97 3.79
N CYS A 123 22.36 21.07 3.17
CA CYS A 123 22.90 22.20 3.89
C CYS A 123 21.79 22.92 4.66
N ARG A 124 20.61 23.12 4.04
CA ARG A 124 19.43 23.65 4.75
C ARG A 124 19.05 22.80 5.95
N HIS A 125 18.94 21.48 5.79
CA HIS A 125 18.58 20.59 6.91
C HIS A 125 19.61 20.62 8.05
N ARG A 126 20.91 20.77 7.75
CA ARG A 126 21.97 20.90 8.77
C ARG A 126 22.02 22.29 9.41
N ALA A 127 21.62 23.33 8.67
CA ALA A 127 21.54 24.68 9.18
C ALA A 127 20.34 24.86 10.13
N ASP A 128 19.28 24.07 9.91
CA ASP A 128 18.06 24.05 10.70
C ASP A 128 18.33 23.58 12.14
N SER A 129 18.44 24.53 13.06
CA SER A 129 18.83 24.26 14.44
C SER A 129 18.07 25.18 15.37
N VAL A 130 17.21 24.59 16.20
CA VAL A 130 16.42 25.30 17.21
C VAL A 130 17.30 26.21 18.06
N TYR A 131 18.42 25.67 18.56
CA TYR A 131 19.38 26.44 19.34
C TYR A 131 19.93 27.67 18.60
N LYS A 132 20.23 27.57 17.30
CA LYS A 132 20.71 28.72 16.53
C LYS A 132 19.62 29.77 16.33
N TYR A 133 18.36 29.35 16.16
CA TYR A 133 17.24 30.29 16.07
C TYR A 133 16.98 30.99 17.39
N GLU A 134 16.98 30.26 18.51
CA GLU A 134 16.85 30.85 19.84
C GLU A 134 17.91 31.91 20.08
N LEU A 135 19.19 31.57 19.88
CA LEU A 135 20.29 32.51 20.04
C LEU A 135 20.18 33.73 19.11
N TYR A 136 19.76 33.52 17.85
CA TYR A 136 19.56 34.60 16.90
C TYR A 136 18.47 35.57 17.36
N PHE A 137 17.31 35.06 17.78
CA PHE A 137 16.19 35.89 18.21
C PHE A 137 16.46 36.57 19.55
N GLU A 138 17.13 35.91 20.49
CA GLU A 138 17.59 36.53 21.73
C GLU A 138 18.50 37.74 21.45
N LEU A 139 19.53 37.54 20.62
CA LEU A 139 20.45 38.61 20.23
C LEU A 139 19.73 39.74 19.45
N LEU A 140 18.81 39.38 18.55
CA LEU A 140 18.03 40.35 17.79
C LEU A 140 17.19 41.23 18.71
N MET A 141 16.47 40.62 19.66
CA MET A 141 15.64 41.35 20.63
C MET A 141 16.47 42.24 21.54
N GLU A 142 17.63 41.76 22.00
CA GLU A 142 18.58 42.56 22.78
C GLU A 142 18.97 43.85 22.03
N LYS A 143 19.34 43.72 20.74
CA LYS A 143 19.78 44.86 19.92
C LYS A 143 18.64 45.82 19.58
N ILE A 144 17.44 45.31 19.33
CA ILE A 144 16.24 46.14 19.15
C ILE A 144 16.01 47.00 20.39
N HIS A 145 16.13 46.42 21.58
CA HIS A 145 15.96 47.15 22.83
C HIS A 145 17.11 48.14 23.09
N GLU A 146 18.37 47.74 22.90
CA GLU A 146 19.56 48.58 23.11
C GLU A 146 19.50 49.87 22.28
N TYR A 147 19.13 49.76 21.00
CA TYR A 147 19.08 50.90 20.09
C TYR A 147 17.68 51.51 19.95
N SER A 148 16.68 51.03 20.70
CA SER A 148 15.29 51.48 20.61
C SER A 148 14.77 51.49 19.16
N ILE A 149 15.04 50.42 18.43
CA ILE A 149 14.68 50.30 17.01
C ILE A 149 13.16 50.14 16.91
N GLU A 150 12.50 51.05 16.21
CA GLU A 150 11.07 50.93 15.93
C GLU A 150 10.80 49.86 14.88
N PRO A 151 9.69 49.11 14.98
CA PRO A 151 9.34 48.06 14.01
C PRO A 151 9.32 48.53 12.55
N ASP A 152 8.92 49.78 12.32
CA ASP A 152 8.86 50.39 10.97
C ASP A 152 10.24 50.56 10.33
N ASN A 153 11.31 50.49 11.12
CA ASN A 153 12.70 50.55 10.67
C ASN A 153 13.35 49.17 10.49
N MET A 154 12.58 48.08 10.57
CA MET A 154 13.06 46.72 10.33
C MET A 154 12.79 46.30 8.88
N TYR A 155 13.84 46.31 8.06
CA TYR A 155 13.75 45.97 6.64
C TYR A 155 14.31 44.57 6.38
N ASN A 156 13.56 43.73 5.67
CA ASN A 156 14.10 42.48 5.14
C ASN A 156 14.78 42.74 3.79
N MET A 157 16.01 42.28 3.63
CA MET A 157 16.78 42.41 2.40
C MET A 157 17.02 41.01 1.83
N ASP A 158 16.00 40.45 1.19
CA ASP A 158 16.12 39.18 0.47
C ASP A 158 16.08 39.43 -1.04
N VAL A 159 16.97 38.78 -1.78
CA VAL A 159 17.07 38.92 -3.24
C VAL A 159 16.45 37.68 -3.88
N LYS A 160 15.50 37.92 -4.79
CA LYS A 160 14.72 36.90 -5.46
C LYS A 160 15.54 36.10 -6.48
#